data_AF-A0A954HU72-F1
#
_entry.id   AF-A0A954HU72-F1
#
_cell.length_a   1.000
_cell.length_b   1.000
_cell.length_c   1.000
_cell.angle_alpha   90.00
_cell.angle_beta   90.00
_cell.angle_gamma   90.00
#
_symmetry.space_group_name_H-M   'P 1'
#
loop_
_entity.id
_entity.type
_entity.pdbx_description
1 polymer ?
#
loop_
_entity_poly.entity_id
_entity_poly.type
_entity_poly.pdbx_seq_one_letter_code
_entity_poly.pdbx_strand_id
1 'polypeptide(L)'
;MVSRIGGLVCGLILASAVMADDAAPKPDPAVVQALRGLGGNVMEIAQNDPRLDVTLHLADQDVTDEHLQLIAKLPNVVWLNLAGTKITDAGLAAIAGMKSLEKLHLERTGIGDAGLAHLQGLENLAYLNIYGTQVTNAGLDHLAGLKNLRRLYVWQSQVNDEGIAALKGKLPELAIVGELKLTPVEPPKVEKKEEPKKEEAKKDKPKKEEPKKEEPKKEEPKPEKKEDQPAADKKPEEKQADDKPAEKKDDAKQ
;
A
#
# COMPACT_ATOMS: atom_id res chain seq x y z
N MET A 1 35.13 42.45 72.91
CA MET A 1 36.46 42.48 72.28
C MET A 1 36.41 41.62 71.01
N VAL A 2 36.50 42.28 69.83
CA VAL A 2 37.22 41.89 68.59
C VAL A 2 37.24 40.38 68.21
N SER A 3 36.48 39.90 67.21
CA SER A 3 36.77 39.89 65.74
C SER A 3 37.43 38.60 65.22
N ARG A 4 36.87 38.06 64.12
CA ARG A 4 37.45 37.30 62.97
C ARG A 4 36.38 36.34 62.43
N ILE A 5 35.68 36.61 61.32
CA ILE A 5 36.06 36.56 59.90
C ILE A 5 36.65 35.20 59.47
N GLY A 6 35.90 34.53 58.58
CA GLY A 6 36.28 33.34 57.79
C GLY A 6 34.99 32.69 57.30
N GLY A 7 34.43 33.09 56.15
CA GLY A 7 34.84 32.61 54.82
C GLY A 7 33.90 31.46 54.43
N LEU A 8 32.94 31.67 53.52
CA LEU A 8 32.98 31.16 52.13
C LEU A 8 33.23 29.63 52.13
N VAL A 9 32.31 28.77 51.69
CA VAL A 9 32.00 28.57 50.27
C VAL A 9 30.56 28.04 50.10
N CYS A 10 29.76 28.80 49.34
CA CYS A 10 28.50 28.35 48.76
C CYS A 10 28.85 27.42 47.59
N GLY A 11 28.77 26.11 47.81
CA GLY A 11 28.97 25.10 46.77
C GLY A 11 27.78 25.05 45.83
N LEU A 12 27.74 25.97 44.88
CA LEU A 12 26.85 25.92 43.74
C LEU A 12 27.31 24.75 42.84
N ILE A 13 26.76 23.55 43.06
CA ILE A 13 26.88 22.48 42.08
C ILE A 13 25.96 22.88 40.93
N LEU A 14 26.51 23.65 39.99
CA LEU A 14 25.99 23.71 38.63
C LEU A 14 26.15 22.30 38.06
N ALA A 15 25.10 21.48 38.23
CA ALA A 15 24.87 20.37 37.35
C ALA A 15 24.63 20.99 35.97
N SER A 16 25.71 21.09 35.19
CA SER A 16 25.63 21.36 33.76
C SER A 16 24.71 20.30 33.19
N ALA A 17 23.48 20.70 32.91
CA ALA A 17 22.60 19.95 32.03
C ALA A 17 23.32 19.85 30.69
N VAL A 18 23.99 18.73 30.48
CA VAL A 18 24.29 18.27 29.13
C VAL A 18 22.90 18.11 28.52
N MET A 19 22.54 19.04 27.65
CA MET A 19 21.44 18.86 26.71
C MET A 19 21.80 17.58 25.95
N ALA A 20 21.21 16.47 26.37
CA ALA A 20 21.20 15.27 25.56
C ALA A 20 20.50 15.69 24.27
N ASP A 21 21.25 15.68 23.19
CA ASP A 21 20.74 15.72 21.82
C ASP A 21 19.62 14.67 21.77
N ASP A 22 18.36 15.13 21.75
CA ASP A 22 17.16 14.28 21.64
C ASP A 22 17.05 13.79 20.19
N ALA A 23 18.15 13.26 19.68
CA ALA A 23 18.23 12.64 18.39
C ALA A 23 17.59 11.26 18.53
N ALA A 24 16.43 11.10 17.91
CA ALA A 24 15.73 9.82 17.83
C ALA A 24 16.71 8.68 17.46
N PRO A 25 16.52 7.47 18.02
CA PRO A 25 17.47 6.38 17.88
C PRO A 25 17.68 6.06 16.40
N LYS A 26 18.96 6.02 15.99
CA LYS A 26 19.34 5.65 14.63
C LYS A 26 19.12 4.14 14.40
N PRO A 27 18.76 3.71 13.19
CA PRO A 27 18.62 2.30 12.88
C PRO A 27 19.96 1.57 12.97
N ASP A 28 19.94 0.33 13.45
CA ASP A 28 21.12 -0.55 13.48
C ASP A 28 21.60 -0.81 12.04
N PRO A 29 22.85 -0.43 11.68
CA PRO A 29 23.40 -0.66 10.35
C PRO A 29 23.36 -2.12 9.90
N ALA A 30 23.49 -3.08 10.81
CA ALA A 30 23.44 -4.51 10.49
C ALA A 30 22.04 -4.93 10.05
N VAL A 31 20.99 -4.42 10.70
CA VAL A 31 19.59 -4.68 10.31
C VAL A 31 19.30 -4.04 8.96
N VAL A 32 19.75 -2.80 8.74
CA VAL A 32 19.60 -2.10 7.46
C VAL A 32 20.30 -2.87 6.34
N GLN A 33 21.51 -3.35 6.58
CA GLN A 33 22.25 -4.13 5.59
C GLN A 33 21.59 -5.48 5.31
N ALA A 34 21.05 -6.16 6.33
CA ALA A 34 20.31 -7.42 6.15
C ALA A 34 19.08 -7.22 5.27
N LEU A 35 18.27 -6.18 5.53
CA LEU A 35 17.11 -5.85 4.71
C LEU A 35 17.49 -5.49 3.27
N ARG A 36 18.61 -4.77 3.08
CA ARG A 36 19.16 -4.49 1.74
C ARG A 36 19.68 -5.75 1.04
N GLY A 37 20.22 -6.71 1.79
CA GLY A 37 20.64 -8.01 1.28
C GLY A 37 19.49 -8.85 0.73
N LEU A 38 18.25 -8.60 1.17
CA LEU A 38 17.04 -9.19 0.60
C LEU A 38 16.60 -8.51 -0.71
N GLY A 39 17.26 -7.42 -1.13
CA GLY A 39 16.79 -6.50 -2.17
C GLY A 39 15.80 -5.45 -1.65
N GLY A 40 15.64 -5.34 -0.33
CA GLY A 40 14.81 -4.33 0.31
C GLY A 40 15.46 -2.95 0.33
N ASN A 41 14.65 -1.89 0.43
CA ASN A 41 15.13 -0.53 0.61
C ASN A 41 14.73 0.02 1.99
N VAL A 42 15.66 0.69 2.65
CA VAL A 42 15.46 1.37 3.93
C VAL A 42 16.06 2.77 3.80
N MET A 43 15.21 3.78 3.91
CA MET A 43 15.55 5.19 3.73
C MET A 43 14.94 6.05 4.83
N GLU A 44 15.60 7.16 5.15
CA GLU A 44 14.97 8.28 5.84
C GLU A 44 14.00 8.96 4.87
N ILE A 45 12.84 9.39 5.36
CA ILE A 45 11.83 10.04 4.50
C ILE A 45 12.26 11.42 4.00
N ALA A 46 13.19 12.08 4.70
CA ALA A 46 13.75 13.37 4.36
C ALA A 46 15.14 13.51 5.00
N GLN A 47 15.93 14.47 4.52
CA GLN A 47 17.26 14.72 5.07
C GLN A 47 17.18 15.13 6.55
N ASN A 48 17.87 14.39 7.42
CA ASN A 48 17.87 14.56 8.88
C ASN A 48 16.50 14.29 9.54
N ASP A 49 15.60 13.53 8.89
CA ASP A 49 14.37 13.06 9.52
C ASP A 49 14.57 11.61 9.99
N PRO A 50 14.43 11.31 11.29
CA PRO A 50 14.68 9.96 11.81
C PRO A 50 13.61 8.94 11.43
N ARG A 51 12.53 9.35 10.76
CA ARG A 51 11.44 8.47 10.33
C ARG A 51 11.85 7.68 9.10
N LEU A 52 11.52 6.39 9.11
CA LEU A 52 11.96 5.44 8.09
C LEU A 52 10.83 5.04 7.13
N ASP A 53 11.18 4.98 5.85
CA ASP A 53 10.46 4.25 4.80
C ASP A 53 11.18 2.93 4.52
N VAL A 54 10.45 1.82 4.67
CA VAL A 54 10.92 0.46 4.44
C VAL A 54 10.10 -0.16 3.31
N THR A 55 10.74 -0.48 2.20
CA THR A 55 10.10 -1.10 1.03
C THR A 55 10.70 -2.47 0.73
N LEU A 56 9.87 -3.50 0.73
CA LEU A 56 10.24 -4.90 0.45
C LEU A 56 9.51 -5.51 -0.76
N HIS A 57 8.60 -4.78 -1.42
CA HIS A 57 7.82 -5.27 -2.58
C HIS A 57 8.66 -5.71 -3.79
N LEU A 58 9.87 -5.16 -3.92
CA LEU A 58 10.80 -5.44 -5.03
C LEU A 58 12.07 -6.17 -4.53
N ALA A 59 11.93 -6.89 -3.43
CA ALA A 59 13.00 -7.72 -2.91
C ALA A 59 13.44 -8.77 -3.96
N ASP A 60 14.74 -8.98 -4.05
CA ASP A 60 15.33 -10.02 -4.91
C ASP A 60 15.01 -11.43 -4.39
N GLN A 61 14.65 -11.51 -3.11
CA GLN A 61 14.35 -12.76 -2.41
C GLN A 61 12.91 -12.80 -1.91
N ASP A 62 12.46 -14.02 -1.60
CA ASP A 62 11.18 -14.25 -0.94
C ASP A 62 11.16 -13.63 0.45
N VAL A 63 10.36 -12.59 0.62
CA VAL A 63 10.11 -11.95 1.92
C VAL A 63 9.00 -12.72 2.65
N THR A 64 9.38 -13.39 3.73
CA THR A 64 8.53 -14.19 4.63
C THR A 64 8.43 -13.58 6.03
N ASP A 65 7.56 -14.14 6.88
CA ASP A 65 7.29 -13.68 8.25
C ASP A 65 8.53 -13.54 9.14
N GLU A 66 9.56 -14.37 8.92
CA GLU A 66 10.84 -14.30 9.66
C GLU A 66 11.52 -12.93 9.46
N HIS A 67 11.39 -12.33 8.29
CA HIS A 67 12.00 -11.05 7.96
C HIS A 67 11.30 -9.88 8.66
N LEU A 68 10.01 -10.01 9.04
CA LEU A 68 9.33 -8.98 9.82
C LEU A 68 9.92 -8.83 11.23
N GLN A 69 10.54 -9.87 11.78
CA GLN A 69 11.28 -9.78 13.05
C GLN A 69 12.51 -8.86 12.95
N LEU A 70 13.08 -8.69 11.75
CA LEU A 70 14.14 -7.70 11.50
C LEU A 70 13.56 -6.29 11.46
N ILE A 71 12.44 -6.10 10.77
CA ILE A 71 11.76 -4.80 10.66
C ILE A 71 11.31 -4.29 12.03
N ALA A 72 10.83 -5.17 12.90
CA ALA A 72 10.42 -4.84 14.26
C ALA A 72 11.55 -4.24 15.13
N LYS A 73 12.82 -4.44 14.74
CA LYS A 73 13.99 -3.85 15.42
C LYS A 73 14.32 -2.44 14.94
N LEU A 74 13.72 -1.99 13.83
CA LEU A 74 13.96 -0.65 13.31
C LEU A 74 13.16 0.39 14.11
N PRO A 75 13.80 1.48 14.55
CA PRO A 75 13.09 2.59 15.18
C PRO A 75 12.31 3.41 14.15
N ASN A 76 11.19 3.99 14.58
CA ASN A 76 10.47 5.05 13.84
C ASN A 76 10.12 4.74 12.38
N VAL A 77 9.80 3.48 12.06
CA VAL A 77 9.24 3.16 10.73
C VAL A 77 7.85 3.77 10.62
N VAL A 78 7.67 4.62 9.62
CA VAL A 78 6.39 5.29 9.35
C VAL A 78 5.72 4.73 8.11
N TRP A 79 6.49 4.35 7.09
CA TRP A 79 5.98 3.73 5.87
C TRP A 79 6.59 2.33 5.73
N LEU A 80 5.71 1.35 5.56
CA LEU A 80 6.10 -0.04 5.37
C LEU A 80 5.37 -0.62 4.16
N ASN A 81 6.16 -1.06 3.18
CA ASN A 81 5.64 -1.69 1.97
C ASN A 81 6.02 -3.16 1.84
N LEU A 82 5.01 -4.02 2.06
CA LEU A 82 5.09 -5.47 2.01
C LEU A 82 4.25 -6.04 0.84
N ALA A 83 3.86 -5.22 -0.12
CA ALA A 83 3.06 -5.68 -1.25
C ALA A 83 3.73 -6.86 -1.97
N GLY A 84 2.97 -7.85 -2.42
CA GLY A 84 3.43 -8.99 -3.21
C GLY A 84 4.39 -9.95 -2.49
N THR A 85 4.57 -9.80 -1.18
CA THR A 85 5.43 -10.67 -0.38
C THR A 85 4.68 -11.91 0.14
N LYS A 86 5.41 -12.88 0.70
CA LYS A 86 4.86 -14.12 1.28
C LYS A 86 4.51 -13.94 2.77
N ILE A 87 4.18 -12.72 3.18
CA ILE A 87 3.74 -12.42 4.54
C ILE A 87 2.36 -13.02 4.80
N THR A 88 2.19 -13.59 5.99
CA THR A 88 0.93 -14.16 6.49
C THR A 88 0.47 -13.46 7.76
N ASP A 89 -0.71 -13.85 8.27
CA ASP A 89 -1.26 -13.32 9.52
C ASP A 89 -0.28 -13.44 10.70
N ALA A 90 0.49 -14.53 10.77
CA ALA A 90 1.48 -14.74 11.83
C ALA A 90 2.61 -13.71 11.79
N GLY A 91 3.01 -13.27 10.59
CA GLY A 91 4.03 -12.24 10.41
C GLY A 91 3.63 -10.88 10.97
N LEU A 92 2.35 -10.49 10.85
CA LEU A 92 1.89 -9.18 11.32
C LEU A 92 1.99 -9.01 12.84
N ALA A 93 2.03 -10.10 13.61
CA ALA A 93 2.28 -10.03 15.05
C ALA A 93 3.61 -9.34 15.39
N ALA A 94 4.63 -9.48 14.53
CA ALA A 94 5.94 -8.85 14.74
C ALA A 94 5.87 -7.32 14.68
N ILE A 95 4.93 -6.75 13.91
CA ILE A 95 4.82 -5.30 13.72
C ILE A 95 3.73 -4.65 14.58
N ALA A 96 3.02 -5.42 15.42
CA ALA A 96 1.92 -4.93 16.25
C ALA A 96 2.33 -3.79 17.22
N GLY A 97 3.61 -3.73 17.59
CA GLY A 97 4.18 -2.70 18.47
C GLY A 97 4.68 -1.44 17.75
N MET A 98 4.62 -1.37 16.43
CA MET A 98 5.21 -0.28 15.64
C MET A 98 4.30 0.95 15.60
N LYS A 99 4.12 1.61 16.75
CA LYS A 99 3.17 2.71 16.94
C LYS A 99 3.42 3.94 16.05
N SER A 100 4.62 4.09 15.49
CA SER A 100 4.92 5.17 14.53
C SER A 100 4.35 4.91 13.13
N LEU A 101 3.83 3.71 12.84
CA LEU A 101 3.44 3.35 11.50
C LEU A 101 2.21 4.15 11.03
N GLU A 102 2.38 4.88 9.93
CA GLU A 102 1.35 5.73 9.32
C GLU A 102 0.80 5.11 8.01
N LYS A 103 1.64 4.37 7.27
CA LYS A 103 1.32 3.82 5.96
C LYS A 103 1.73 2.36 5.86
N LEU A 104 0.76 1.48 5.63
CA LEU A 104 0.99 0.06 5.47
C LEU A 104 0.39 -0.47 4.16
N HIS A 105 1.25 -1.09 3.35
CA HIS A 105 0.91 -1.75 2.10
C HIS A 105 1.00 -3.28 2.29
N LEU A 106 -0.12 -3.99 2.13
CA LEU A 106 -0.27 -5.45 2.26
C LEU A 106 -0.85 -6.08 0.99
N GLU A 107 -0.80 -5.37 -0.14
CA GLU A 107 -1.37 -5.81 -1.41
C GLU A 107 -0.87 -7.21 -1.79
N ARG A 108 -1.78 -8.11 -2.20
CA ARG A 108 -1.43 -9.45 -2.71
C ARG A 108 -0.52 -10.26 -1.76
N THR A 109 -0.82 -10.21 -0.46
CA THR A 109 -0.18 -11.02 0.58
C THR A 109 -1.13 -12.13 1.07
N GLY A 110 -0.62 -13.03 1.93
CA GLY A 110 -1.40 -14.09 2.58
C GLY A 110 -2.19 -13.63 3.81
N ILE A 111 -2.59 -12.35 3.85
CA ILE A 111 -3.30 -11.76 4.99
C ILE A 111 -4.81 -12.07 4.93
N GLY A 112 -5.36 -12.44 6.07
CA GLY A 112 -6.78 -12.61 6.35
C GLY A 112 -7.23 -11.82 7.58
N ASP A 113 -8.38 -12.19 8.12
CA ASP A 113 -9.01 -11.47 9.24
C ASP A 113 -8.15 -11.49 10.52
N ALA A 114 -7.49 -12.62 10.80
CA ALA A 114 -6.63 -12.77 11.97
C ALA A 114 -5.42 -11.82 11.92
N GLY A 115 -4.87 -11.56 10.73
CA GLY A 115 -3.78 -10.62 10.55
C GLY A 115 -4.16 -9.19 10.92
N LEU A 116 -5.38 -8.76 10.58
CA LEU A 116 -5.86 -7.41 10.92
C LEU A 116 -6.04 -7.20 12.43
N ALA A 117 -6.24 -8.28 13.21
CA ALA A 117 -6.30 -8.18 14.67
C ALA A 117 -4.99 -7.63 15.27
N HIS A 118 -3.84 -7.90 14.64
CA HIS A 118 -2.54 -7.40 15.09
C HIS A 118 -2.33 -5.90 14.84
N LEU A 119 -3.16 -5.26 14.01
CA LEU A 119 -3.02 -3.85 13.66
C LEU A 119 -3.73 -2.90 14.63
N GLN A 120 -4.53 -3.42 15.58
CA GLN A 120 -5.36 -2.62 16.49
C GLN A 120 -4.59 -1.58 17.31
N GLY A 121 -3.32 -1.86 17.65
CA GLY A 121 -2.44 -0.97 18.42
C GLY A 121 -1.71 0.10 17.60
N LEU A 122 -1.88 0.11 16.27
CA LEU A 122 -1.21 1.05 15.37
C LEU A 122 -1.99 2.36 15.28
N GLU A 123 -2.06 3.08 16.39
CA GLU A 123 -2.92 4.26 16.57
C GLU A 123 -2.65 5.38 15.56
N ASN A 124 -1.46 5.46 14.98
CA ASN A 124 -1.08 6.46 13.97
C ASN A 124 -1.35 6.02 12.52
N LEU A 125 -1.85 4.79 12.30
CA LEU A 125 -2.06 4.27 10.96
C LEU A 125 -3.13 5.09 10.22
N ALA A 126 -2.71 5.76 9.15
CA ALA A 126 -3.55 6.64 8.34
C ALA A 126 -3.92 6.04 6.98
N TYR A 127 -3.09 5.12 6.49
CA TYR A 127 -3.28 4.44 5.21
C TYR A 127 -3.05 2.94 5.37
N LEU A 128 -4.02 2.16 4.90
CA LEU A 128 -3.94 0.71 4.82
C LEU A 128 -4.42 0.25 3.43
N ASN A 129 -3.61 -0.57 2.76
CA ASN A 129 -4.00 -1.24 1.53
C ASN A 129 -3.98 -2.75 1.72
N ILE A 130 -5.16 -3.37 1.60
CA ILE A 130 -5.37 -4.84 1.69
C ILE A 130 -5.88 -5.40 0.37
N TYR A 131 -5.57 -4.73 -0.74
CA TYR A 131 -5.98 -5.17 -2.07
C TYR A 131 -5.49 -6.60 -2.37
N GLY A 132 -6.37 -7.46 -2.88
CA GLY A 132 -6.00 -8.83 -3.28
C GLY A 132 -5.65 -9.75 -2.10
N THR A 133 -6.17 -9.50 -0.90
CA THR A 133 -5.98 -10.33 0.31
C THR A 133 -7.22 -11.21 0.58
N GLN A 134 -7.18 -12.07 1.59
CA GLN A 134 -8.31 -12.92 1.99
C GLN A 134 -9.19 -12.29 3.09
N VAL A 135 -9.01 -11.00 3.38
CA VAL A 135 -9.80 -10.28 4.39
C VAL A 135 -11.28 -10.25 4.01
N THR A 136 -12.14 -10.52 5.01
CA THR A 136 -13.59 -10.47 4.93
C THR A 136 -14.16 -9.29 5.73
N ASN A 137 -15.48 -9.17 5.77
CA ASN A 137 -16.16 -8.21 6.64
C ASN A 137 -15.78 -8.35 8.12
N ALA A 138 -15.48 -9.56 8.60
CA ALA A 138 -15.13 -9.79 9.99
C ALA A 138 -13.77 -9.15 10.34
N GLY A 139 -12.80 -9.19 9.43
CA GLY A 139 -11.50 -8.54 9.62
C GLY A 139 -11.60 -7.02 9.75
N LEU A 140 -12.59 -6.39 9.10
CA LEU A 140 -12.79 -4.94 9.20
C LEU A 140 -13.17 -4.47 10.61
N ASP A 141 -13.79 -5.34 11.43
CA ASP A 141 -14.14 -4.97 12.80
C ASP A 141 -12.91 -4.68 13.66
N HIS A 142 -11.77 -5.32 13.36
CA HIS A 142 -10.50 -5.03 14.02
C HIS A 142 -9.96 -3.63 13.71
N LEU A 143 -10.38 -3.00 12.60
CA LEU A 143 -9.92 -1.66 12.21
C LEU A 143 -10.72 -0.53 12.87
N ALA A 144 -11.86 -0.82 13.52
CA ALA A 144 -12.75 0.19 14.07
C ALA A 144 -12.12 1.07 15.18
N GLY A 145 -11.06 0.58 15.83
CA GLY A 145 -10.29 1.31 16.83
C GLY A 145 -9.31 2.33 16.24
N LEU A 146 -8.97 2.22 14.95
CA LEU A 146 -7.95 3.05 14.30
C LEU A 146 -8.50 4.41 13.89
N LYS A 147 -8.65 5.31 14.87
CA LYS A 147 -9.27 6.63 14.68
C LYS A 147 -8.52 7.55 13.72
N ASN A 148 -7.24 7.29 13.47
CA ASN A 148 -6.44 8.02 12.50
C ASN A 148 -6.48 7.44 11.09
N LEU A 149 -7.14 6.29 10.87
CA LEU A 149 -7.25 5.70 9.54
C LEU A 149 -8.08 6.62 8.63
N ARG A 150 -7.49 7.04 7.50
CA ARG A 150 -8.11 7.95 6.53
C ARG A 150 -8.36 7.29 5.19
N ARG A 151 -7.51 6.34 4.80
CA ARG A 151 -7.62 5.62 3.52
C ARG A 151 -7.51 4.12 3.74
N LEU A 152 -8.52 3.40 3.26
CA LEU A 152 -8.55 1.94 3.24
C LEU A 152 -8.87 1.46 1.83
N TYR A 153 -8.02 0.60 1.28
CA TYR A 153 -8.25 -0.03 -0.03
C TYR A 153 -8.57 -1.50 0.16
N VAL A 154 -9.74 -1.92 -0.32
CA VAL A 154 -10.28 -3.28 -0.12
C VAL A 154 -10.56 -4.03 -1.41
N TRP A 155 -10.14 -3.49 -2.56
CA TRP A 155 -10.44 -4.10 -3.85
C TRP A 155 -9.85 -5.51 -3.98
N GLN A 156 -10.56 -6.42 -4.64
CA GLN A 156 -10.17 -7.84 -4.74
C GLN A 156 -9.92 -8.54 -3.38
N SER A 157 -10.49 -8.05 -2.28
CA SER A 157 -10.65 -8.81 -1.04
C SER A 157 -12.03 -9.49 -1.00
N GLN A 158 -12.39 -10.11 0.13
CA GLN A 158 -13.72 -10.69 0.36
C GLN A 158 -14.66 -9.72 1.11
N VAL A 159 -14.27 -8.45 1.24
CA VAL A 159 -15.12 -7.38 1.79
C VAL A 159 -16.22 -7.02 0.79
N ASN A 160 -17.46 -6.90 1.29
CA ASN A 160 -18.62 -6.46 0.50
C ASN A 160 -19.15 -5.08 0.95
N ASP A 161 -20.18 -4.57 0.28
CA ASP A 161 -20.80 -3.27 0.58
C ASP A 161 -21.36 -3.19 2.02
N GLU A 162 -21.80 -4.31 2.61
CA GLU A 162 -22.30 -4.36 3.99
C GLU A 162 -21.16 -4.12 5.00
N GLY A 163 -20.02 -4.78 4.80
CA GLY A 163 -18.82 -4.57 5.63
C GLY A 163 -18.29 -3.14 5.52
N ILE A 164 -18.29 -2.58 4.31
CA ILE A 164 -17.93 -1.17 4.07
C ILE A 164 -18.87 -0.23 4.82
N ALA A 165 -20.19 -0.45 4.74
CA ALA A 165 -21.18 0.37 5.43
C ALA A 165 -21.03 0.27 6.96
N ALA A 166 -20.81 -0.94 7.49
CA ALA A 166 -20.59 -1.17 8.91
C ALA A 166 -19.35 -0.43 9.43
N LEU A 167 -18.22 -0.53 8.71
CA LEU A 167 -16.99 0.17 9.09
C LEU A 167 -17.13 1.70 8.99
N LYS A 168 -17.80 2.21 7.94
CA LYS A 168 -18.11 3.65 7.83
C LYS A 168 -19.00 4.16 8.96
N GLY A 169 -19.93 3.34 9.46
CA GLY A 169 -20.72 3.68 10.65
C GLY A 169 -19.87 3.90 11.90
N LYS A 170 -18.73 3.21 12.00
CA LYS A 170 -17.77 3.33 13.13
C LYS A 170 -16.70 4.42 12.88
N LEU A 171 -16.36 4.66 11.61
CA LEU A 171 -15.34 5.62 11.14
C LEU A 171 -15.89 6.45 9.96
N PRO A 172 -16.68 7.51 10.22
CA PRO A 172 -17.40 8.24 9.16
C PRO A 172 -16.48 9.03 8.22
N GLU A 173 -15.28 9.41 8.68
CA GLU A 173 -14.28 10.14 7.87
C GLU A 173 -13.37 9.21 7.04
N LEU A 174 -13.54 7.89 7.16
CA LEU A 174 -12.71 6.92 6.45
C LEU A 174 -13.08 6.84 4.96
N ALA A 175 -12.14 7.19 4.09
CA ALA A 175 -12.27 6.95 2.66
C ALA A 175 -11.95 5.48 2.36
N ILE A 176 -12.99 4.71 2.03
CA ILE A 176 -12.86 3.31 1.62
C ILE A 176 -12.96 3.22 0.09
N VAL A 177 -11.92 2.67 -0.54
CA VAL A 177 -11.83 2.42 -1.97
C VAL A 177 -11.96 0.91 -2.21
N GLY A 178 -13.15 0.47 -2.62
CA GLY A 178 -13.46 -0.93 -2.93
C GLY A 178 -13.68 -1.10 -4.43
N GLU A 179 -14.83 -0.66 -4.92
CA GLU A 179 -15.17 -0.71 -6.34
C GLU A 179 -15.13 0.69 -6.98
N LEU A 180 -14.58 0.78 -8.19
CA LEU A 180 -14.86 1.90 -9.08
C LEU A 180 -16.33 1.79 -9.51
N LYS A 181 -17.23 2.40 -8.74
CA LYS A 181 -18.58 2.71 -9.22
C LYS A 181 -18.43 3.79 -10.28
N LEU A 182 -18.22 3.37 -11.53
CA LEU A 182 -18.27 4.25 -12.70
C LEU A 182 -19.72 4.75 -12.81
N THR A 183 -20.01 5.89 -12.18
CA THR A 183 -21.23 6.61 -12.49
C THR A 183 -21.11 7.09 -13.92
N PRO A 184 -22.07 6.78 -14.82
CA PRO A 184 -22.10 7.37 -16.15
C PRO A 184 -21.96 8.89 -15.99
N VAL A 185 -20.91 9.47 -16.55
CA VAL A 185 -20.77 10.92 -16.59
C VAL A 185 -21.87 11.41 -17.52
N GLU A 186 -22.96 11.93 -16.94
CA GLU A 186 -23.93 12.67 -17.75
C GLU A 186 -23.18 13.81 -18.42
N PRO A 187 -23.17 13.90 -19.76
CA PRO A 187 -22.50 14.98 -20.45
C PRO A 187 -23.08 16.30 -19.93
N PRO A 188 -22.24 17.31 -19.65
CA PRO A 188 -22.71 18.58 -19.14
C PRO A 188 -23.79 19.12 -20.07
N LYS A 189 -24.98 19.40 -19.53
CA LYS A 189 -26.03 20.09 -20.27
C LYS A 189 -25.44 21.40 -20.76
N VAL A 190 -25.29 21.50 -22.08
CA VAL A 190 -24.91 22.75 -22.74
C VAL A 190 -26.08 23.71 -22.54
N GLU A 191 -26.00 24.51 -21.48
CA GLU A 191 -26.85 25.69 -21.33
C GLU A 191 -26.52 26.61 -22.50
N LYS A 192 -27.48 26.77 -23.41
CA LYS A 192 -27.43 27.80 -24.44
C LYS A 192 -27.34 29.15 -23.72
N LYS A 193 -26.15 29.72 -23.64
CA LYS A 193 -25.99 31.15 -23.35
C LYS A 193 -26.71 31.91 -24.45
N GLU A 194 -27.75 32.63 -24.07
CA GLU A 194 -28.36 33.64 -24.93
C GLU A 194 -27.28 34.65 -25.35
N GLU A 195 -27.11 34.82 -26.65
CA GLU A 195 -26.23 35.84 -27.22
C GLU A 195 -26.74 37.24 -26.84
N PRO A 196 -25.85 38.20 -26.50
CA PRO A 196 -26.28 39.57 -26.30
C PRO A 196 -26.69 40.17 -27.66
N LYS A 197 -27.91 40.73 -27.72
CA LYS A 197 -28.42 41.51 -28.84
C LYS A 197 -27.40 42.58 -29.23
N LYS A 198 -26.86 42.50 -30.46
CA LYS A 198 -26.10 43.59 -31.08
C LYS A 198 -27.07 44.67 -31.56
N GLU A 199 -26.80 45.88 -31.07
CA GLU A 199 -27.40 47.14 -31.48
C GLU A 199 -27.06 47.46 -32.95
N GLU A 200 -28.03 48.04 -33.65
CA GLU A 200 -28.05 48.28 -35.09
C GLU A 200 -27.01 49.32 -35.54
N ALA A 201 -26.26 49.01 -36.58
CA ALA A 201 -25.64 50.02 -37.44
C ALA A 201 -26.03 49.75 -38.91
N LYS A 202 -26.81 50.66 -39.47
CA LYS A 202 -27.17 50.71 -40.90
C LYS A 202 -25.92 51.04 -41.74
N LYS A 203 -25.65 50.27 -42.80
CA LYS A 203 -25.61 50.77 -44.18
C LYS A 203 -25.25 49.70 -45.23
N ASP A 204 -26.01 49.77 -46.32
CA ASP A 204 -25.67 49.55 -47.72
C ASP A 204 -25.34 48.12 -48.25
N LYS A 205 -26.33 47.60 -48.99
CA LYS A 205 -26.29 46.50 -49.98
C LYS A 205 -25.52 46.98 -51.24
N PRO A 206 -24.90 46.08 -52.05
CA PRO A 206 -25.72 45.28 -52.98
C PRO A 206 -25.23 43.87 -53.35
N LYS A 207 -26.22 42.96 -53.43
CA LYS A 207 -26.53 41.98 -54.50
C LYS A 207 -25.46 40.98 -55.02
N LYS A 208 -25.87 39.71 -54.91
CA LYS A 208 -26.02 38.68 -55.98
C LYS A 208 -24.92 37.61 -56.07
N GLU A 209 -25.30 36.36 -55.82
CA GLU A 209 -25.22 35.17 -56.71
C GLU A 209 -25.15 33.86 -55.90
N GLU A 210 -26.22 33.05 -55.98
CA GLU A 210 -26.12 31.60 -55.83
C GLU A 210 -25.57 31.04 -57.16
N PRO A 211 -24.86 29.90 -57.16
CA PRO A 211 -25.61 28.65 -57.36
C PRO A 211 -25.05 27.38 -56.68
N LYS A 212 -26.01 26.48 -56.41
CA LYS A 212 -26.00 25.02 -56.64
C LYS A 212 -25.30 24.07 -55.66
N LYS A 213 -26.20 23.31 -54.99
CA LYS A 213 -26.18 21.86 -54.73
C LYS A 213 -25.17 21.04 -55.57
N GLU A 214 -24.46 20.15 -54.90
CA GLU A 214 -24.19 18.76 -55.35
C GLU A 214 -23.71 17.90 -54.15
N GLU A 215 -24.60 17.05 -53.63
CA GLU A 215 -24.26 15.68 -53.21
C GLU A 215 -24.44 14.80 -54.48
N PRO A 216 -23.82 13.60 -54.68
CA PRO A 216 -23.71 12.54 -53.65
C PRO A 216 -22.53 11.53 -53.81
N LYS A 217 -22.60 10.46 -52.99
CA LYS A 217 -22.05 9.07 -53.11
C LYS A 217 -20.91 8.77 -52.11
N LYS A 218 -21.13 8.00 -51.03
CA LYS A 218 -21.34 6.54 -50.93
C LYS A 218 -20.35 5.73 -51.77
N GLU A 219 -19.35 5.16 -51.12
CA GLU A 219 -18.74 3.87 -51.48
C GLU A 219 -18.00 3.26 -50.27
N GLU A 220 -18.65 2.28 -49.65
CA GLU A 220 -18.03 1.04 -49.15
C GLU A 220 -18.56 -0.06 -50.09
N PRO A 221 -17.79 -1.12 -50.46
CA PRO A 221 -17.51 -2.20 -49.50
C PRO A 221 -16.16 -2.97 -49.63
N LYS A 222 -15.81 -3.63 -48.51
CA LYS A 222 -15.10 -4.93 -48.26
C LYS A 222 -15.01 -5.93 -49.45
N PRO A 223 -14.16 -7.01 -49.47
CA PRO A 223 -13.84 -7.91 -48.33
C PRO A 223 -12.50 -8.73 -48.36
N GLU A 224 -12.32 -9.57 -47.31
CA GLU A 224 -11.72 -10.95 -47.32
C GLU A 224 -10.19 -11.15 -47.43
N LYS A 225 -9.51 -12.12 -46.79
CA LYS A 225 -9.77 -13.52 -46.36
C LYS A 225 -8.74 -13.94 -45.26
N LYS A 226 -9.09 -14.75 -44.23
CA LYS A 226 -8.95 -16.23 -44.07
C LYS A 226 -7.49 -16.74 -44.23
N GLU A 227 -6.93 -17.71 -43.51
CA GLU A 227 -7.41 -18.78 -42.61
C GLU A 227 -6.17 -19.45 -41.94
N ASP A 228 -6.43 -20.45 -41.08
CA ASP A 228 -5.60 -21.60 -40.67
C ASP A 228 -4.98 -21.65 -39.26
N GLN A 229 -5.76 -22.27 -38.36
CA GLN A 229 -5.36 -23.42 -37.54
C GLN A 229 -5.51 -24.70 -38.41
N PRO A 230 -4.78 -25.83 -38.18
CA PRO A 230 -4.97 -26.62 -36.96
C PRO A 230 -3.81 -27.56 -36.52
N ALA A 231 -4.00 -28.15 -35.33
CA ALA A 231 -3.92 -29.60 -35.04
C ALA A 231 -3.07 -30.00 -33.81
N ALA A 232 -3.70 -30.84 -33.00
CA ALA A 232 -3.17 -31.60 -31.88
C ALA A 232 -2.35 -32.81 -32.34
N ASP A 233 -1.42 -33.30 -31.52
CA ASP A 233 -1.14 -34.75 -31.44
C ASP A 233 -0.34 -35.17 -30.18
N LYS A 234 -0.90 -36.18 -29.49
CA LYS A 234 -0.31 -37.39 -28.87
C LYS A 234 0.77 -37.34 -27.76
N LYS A 235 0.36 -37.90 -26.61
CA LYS A 235 1.15 -38.76 -25.71
C LYS A 235 1.33 -40.16 -26.34
N PRO A 236 2.40 -40.92 -26.01
CA PRO A 236 2.19 -42.14 -25.21
C PRO A 236 3.28 -42.40 -24.14
N GLU A 237 2.95 -43.32 -23.23
CA GLU A 237 3.73 -43.87 -22.10
C GLU A 237 4.86 -44.84 -22.52
N GLU A 238 5.88 -45.05 -21.67
CA GLU A 238 6.31 -46.36 -21.12
C GLU A 238 7.48 -46.19 -20.10
N LYS A 239 7.29 -46.62 -18.84
CA LYS A 239 7.85 -47.83 -18.14
C LYS A 239 9.33 -47.73 -17.70
N GLN A 240 9.61 -47.63 -16.39
CA GLN A 240 9.80 -48.70 -15.37
C GLN A 240 11.25 -49.21 -15.29
N ALA A 241 11.88 -49.05 -14.12
CA ALA A 241 12.84 -50.01 -13.58
C ALA A 241 13.02 -49.79 -12.06
N ASP A 242 12.46 -50.73 -11.31
CA ASP A 242 12.76 -51.11 -9.95
C ASP A 242 14.28 -51.23 -9.68
N ASP A 243 14.73 -50.83 -8.48
CA ASP A 243 15.62 -51.68 -7.69
C ASP A 243 15.55 -51.33 -6.18
N LYS A 244 15.15 -52.33 -5.40
CA LYS A 244 15.30 -52.46 -3.94
C LYS A 244 15.80 -53.88 -3.73
N PRO A 245 16.92 -54.11 -3.02
CA PRO A 245 16.88 -54.60 -1.62
C PRO A 245 18.10 -54.09 -0.82
N ALA A 246 18.37 -54.36 0.46
CA ALA A 246 17.69 -54.76 1.68
C ALA A 246 18.74 -54.58 2.81
N GLU A 247 18.26 -54.41 4.04
CA GLU A 247 18.87 -54.80 5.33
C GLU A 247 20.38 -54.61 5.61
N LYS A 248 20.67 -53.92 6.72
CA LYS A 248 21.36 -54.56 7.86
C LYS A 248 21.03 -53.87 9.18
N LYS A 249 20.55 -54.69 10.11
CA LYS A 249 20.54 -54.47 11.56
C LYS A 249 21.97 -54.35 12.06
N ASP A 250 22.20 -53.53 13.07
CA ASP A 250 23.13 -53.87 14.15
C ASP A 250 22.64 -53.24 15.45
N ASP A 251 22.30 -54.14 16.37
CA ASP A 251 22.07 -53.93 17.80
C ASP A 251 23.36 -53.43 18.48
N ALA A 252 23.25 -52.42 19.35
CA ALA A 252 24.14 -52.29 20.50
C ALA A 252 23.54 -51.42 21.61
N LYS A 253 23.20 -52.12 22.71
CA LYS A 253 23.39 -51.71 24.12
C LYS A 253 22.28 -50.92 24.80
N GLN A 254 21.34 -51.67 25.39
CA GLN A 254 21.16 -51.73 26.86
C GLN A 254 20.53 -53.06 27.26
#